data_AF-A0A800LX66-F1
#
_entry.id   AF-A0A800LX66-F1
#
_cell.length_a   1.000
_cell.length_b   1.000
_cell.length_c   1.000
_cell.angle_alpha   90.00
_cell.angle_beta   90.00
_cell.angle_gamma   90.00
#
_symmetry.space_group_name_H-M   'P 1'
#
loop_
_entity.id
_entity.type
_entity.pdbx_description
1 polymer ?
#
loop_
_entity_poly.entity_id
_entity_poly.type
_entity_poly.pdbx_seq_one_letter_code
_entity_poly.pdbx_strand_id
1 'polypeptide(L)'
;MQWYPDGIVKEVRYYTGGAKVAVHTGWWPDGEIKFSYAFKDGQYHRDLREWYNGGQPSKAFYYQDGRETGAQKAWRENGKLYINLVYKKGRRYGIAKQKACFAIVDGKRKGVGDERYDVVDSVSADDGRLSVQ
;
A
#
# COMPACT_ATOMS: atom_id res chain seq x y z
N MET A 1 22.71 -8.59 -9.96
CA MET A 1 21.45 -9.33 -10.21
C MET A 1 21.42 -10.52 -9.28
N GLN A 2 20.24 -10.97 -8.87
CA GLN A 2 20.06 -12.18 -8.08
C GLN A 2 19.07 -13.10 -8.78
N TRP A 3 19.21 -14.40 -8.54
CA TRP A 3 18.36 -15.45 -9.11
C TRP A 3 17.78 -16.34 -8.01
N TYR A 4 16.66 -16.97 -8.31
CA TYR A 4 16.12 -18.10 -7.55
C TYR A 4 16.89 -19.39 -7.87
N PRO A 5 16.78 -20.45 -7.04
CA PRO A 5 17.48 -21.72 -7.28
C PRO A 5 17.13 -22.40 -8.62
N ASP A 6 15.95 -22.10 -9.15
CA ASP A 6 15.45 -22.59 -10.45
C ASP A 6 15.97 -21.77 -11.65
N GLY A 7 16.77 -20.73 -11.43
CA GLY A 7 17.34 -19.87 -12.47
C GLY A 7 16.48 -18.66 -12.84
N ILE A 8 15.30 -18.48 -12.24
CA ILE A 8 14.44 -17.31 -12.49
C ILE A 8 15.09 -16.07 -11.88
N VAL A 9 15.07 -14.94 -12.59
CA VAL A 9 15.61 -13.68 -12.07
C VAL A 9 14.78 -13.24 -10.87
N LYS A 10 15.43 -13.15 -9.71
CA LYS A 10 14.81 -12.72 -8.46
C LYS A 10 14.78 -11.21 -8.34
N GLU A 11 15.89 -10.55 -8.68
CA GLU A 11 15.95 -9.09 -8.71
C GLU A 11 17.10 -8.52 -9.55
N VAL A 12 16.84 -7.36 -10.14
CA VAL A 12 17.81 -6.49 -10.80
C VAL A 12 17.84 -5.15 -10.08
N ARG A 13 19.05 -4.72 -9.73
CA ARG A 13 19.32 -3.47 -9.03
C ARG A 13 20.49 -2.75 -9.68
N TYR A 14 20.41 -1.42 -9.74
CA TYR A 14 21.42 -0.57 -10.37
C TYR A 14 22.03 0.40 -9.36
N TYR A 15 23.35 0.58 -9.45
CA TYR A 15 24.12 1.43 -8.56
C TYR A 15 25.17 2.23 -9.34
N THR A 16 25.43 3.45 -8.90
CA THR A 16 26.53 4.30 -9.39
C THR A 16 27.20 4.95 -8.19
N GLY A 17 28.51 4.74 -8.01
CA GLY A 17 29.24 5.24 -6.84
C GLY A 17 28.68 4.75 -5.49
N GLY A 18 28.06 3.56 -5.46
CA GLY A 18 27.38 3.02 -4.28
C GLY A 18 25.95 3.54 -4.04
N ALA A 19 25.51 4.58 -4.75
CA ALA A 19 24.15 5.09 -4.67
C ALA A 19 23.20 4.30 -5.58
N LYS A 20 21.96 4.06 -5.13
CA LYS A 20 20.91 3.44 -5.95
C LYS A 20 20.50 4.39 -7.07
N VAL A 21 20.37 3.87 -8.28
CA VAL A 21 19.92 4.61 -9.47
C VAL A 21 18.95 3.76 -10.28
N ALA A 22 18.26 4.39 -11.25
CA ALA A 22 17.33 3.75 -12.16
C ALA A 22 16.23 2.93 -11.46
N VAL A 23 15.55 2.06 -12.19
CA VAL A 23 14.46 1.22 -11.65
C VAL A 23 15.02 -0.09 -11.13
N HIS A 24 14.79 -0.39 -9.86
CA HIS A 24 15.07 -1.69 -9.27
C HIS A 24 13.81 -2.54 -9.39
N THR A 25 13.95 -3.73 -9.94
CA THR A 25 12.82 -4.64 -10.20
C THR A 25 13.09 -5.97 -9.54
N GLY A 26 12.05 -6.54 -8.93
CA GLY A 26 12.09 -7.90 -8.40
C GLY A 26 10.86 -8.67 -8.85
N TRP A 27 11.00 -9.98 -8.89
CA TRP A 27 9.96 -10.91 -9.32
C TRP A 27 9.67 -11.94 -8.23
N TRP A 28 8.47 -12.47 -8.26
CA TRP A 28 8.08 -13.66 -7.52
C TRP A 28 8.66 -14.92 -8.20
N PRO A 29 8.68 -16.08 -7.52
CA PRO A 29 9.20 -17.32 -8.11
C PRO A 29 8.44 -17.78 -9.35
N ASP A 30 7.19 -17.36 -9.54
CA ASP A 30 6.40 -17.63 -10.76
C ASP A 30 6.74 -16.68 -11.93
N GLY A 31 7.66 -15.74 -11.73
CA GLY A 31 8.08 -14.75 -12.72
C GLY A 31 7.20 -13.51 -12.78
N GLU A 32 6.15 -13.39 -11.97
CA GLU A 32 5.36 -12.16 -11.88
C GLU A 32 6.14 -11.05 -11.17
N ILE A 33 5.86 -9.79 -11.53
CA ILE A 33 6.54 -8.67 -10.90
C ILE A 33 6.14 -8.58 -9.42
N LYS A 34 7.14 -8.53 -8.55
CA LYS A 34 6.96 -8.35 -7.11
C LYS A 34 7.07 -6.89 -6.71
N PHE A 35 8.04 -6.19 -7.28
CA PHE A 35 8.23 -4.77 -7.04
C PHE A 35 8.95 -4.06 -8.18
N SER A 36 8.71 -2.75 -8.26
CA SER A 36 9.36 -1.80 -9.16
C SER A 36 9.59 -0.50 -8.41
N TYR A 37 10.85 -0.18 -8.14
CA TYR A 37 11.25 0.98 -7.35
C TYR A 37 12.14 1.89 -8.17
N ALA A 38 11.66 3.08 -8.51
CA ALA A 38 12.47 4.05 -9.21
C ALA A 38 13.34 4.85 -8.22
N PHE A 39 14.64 4.91 -8.51
CA PHE A 39 15.65 5.61 -7.72
C PHE A 39 16.38 6.67 -8.55
N LYS A 40 16.73 7.78 -7.88
CA LYS A 40 17.65 8.81 -8.37
C LYS A 40 18.51 9.27 -7.20
N ASP A 41 19.83 9.27 -7.40
CA ASP A 41 20.82 9.73 -6.40
C ASP A 41 20.63 9.09 -5.01
N GLY A 42 20.36 7.77 -4.99
CA GLY A 42 20.16 7.00 -3.76
C GLY A 42 18.77 7.10 -3.13
N GLN A 43 17.88 7.93 -3.67
CA GLN A 43 16.56 8.22 -3.11
C GLN A 43 15.43 7.73 -4.01
N TYR A 44 14.26 7.42 -3.44
CA TYR A 44 13.07 7.12 -4.24
C TYR A 44 12.69 8.32 -5.09
N HIS A 45 12.35 8.05 -6.35
CA HIS A 45 12.01 9.07 -7.33
C HIS A 45 10.98 8.52 -8.31
N ARG A 46 9.83 9.18 -8.47
CA ARG A 46 8.66 8.73 -9.23
C ARG A 46 8.00 7.52 -8.57
N ASP A 47 7.67 6.51 -9.35
CA ASP A 47 6.84 5.39 -8.95
C ASP A 47 7.57 4.42 -8.03
N LEU A 48 6.91 4.06 -6.93
CA LEU A 48 7.21 2.89 -6.11
C LEU A 48 5.97 1.99 -6.17
N ARG A 49 6.13 0.82 -6.77
CA ARG A 49 5.05 -0.15 -6.93
C ARG A 49 5.42 -1.50 -6.34
N GLU A 50 4.46 -2.13 -5.68
CA GLU A 50 4.57 -3.48 -5.15
C GLU A 50 3.29 -4.25 -5.52
N TRP A 51 3.44 -5.55 -5.71
CA TRP A 51 2.35 -6.46 -6.04
C TRP A 51 2.39 -7.68 -5.12
N TYR A 52 1.22 -8.19 -4.80
CA TYR A 52 1.06 -9.51 -4.20
C TYR A 52 1.44 -10.60 -5.20
N ASN A 53 1.61 -11.82 -4.68
CA ASN A 53 1.76 -13.00 -5.53
C ASN A 53 0.42 -13.24 -6.26
N GLY A 54 0.43 -13.38 -7.60
CA GLY A 54 -0.78 -13.34 -8.44
C GLY A 54 -1.06 -11.99 -9.10
N GLY A 55 -0.16 -11.01 -8.91
CA GLY A 55 -0.12 -9.79 -9.72
C GLY A 55 -1.07 -8.67 -9.28
N GLN A 56 -1.82 -8.83 -8.19
CA GLN A 56 -2.66 -7.76 -7.66
C GLN A 56 -1.79 -6.66 -7.01
N PRO A 57 -2.09 -5.37 -7.22
CA PRO A 57 -1.31 -4.29 -6.64
C PRO A 57 -1.42 -4.29 -5.11
N SER A 58 -0.28 -4.26 -4.43
CA SER A 58 -0.18 -4.08 -2.98
C SER A 58 0.08 -2.63 -2.63
N LYS A 59 0.96 -1.95 -3.40
CA LYS A 59 1.27 -0.52 -3.23
C LYS A 59 1.46 0.17 -4.57
N ALA A 60 1.01 1.42 -4.64
CA ALA A 60 1.27 2.34 -5.73
C ALA A 60 1.48 3.73 -5.12
N PHE A 61 2.74 4.03 -4.85
CA PHE A 61 3.21 5.25 -4.22
C PHE A 61 4.00 6.09 -5.20
N TYR A 62 4.06 7.40 -4.94
CA TYR A 62 4.82 8.33 -5.75
C TYR A 62 5.71 9.20 -4.88
N TYR A 63 6.97 9.31 -5.30
CA TYR A 63 8.02 10.04 -4.61
C TYR A 63 8.63 11.11 -5.50
N GLN A 64 9.11 12.19 -4.91
CA GLN A 64 9.98 13.17 -5.54
C GLN A 64 11.07 13.56 -4.54
N ASP A 65 12.32 13.44 -4.96
CA ASP A 65 13.51 13.75 -4.16
C ASP A 65 13.47 13.10 -2.76
N GLY A 66 13.15 11.79 -2.75
CA GLY A 66 13.05 10.98 -1.54
C GLY A 66 11.80 11.20 -0.69
N ARG A 67 10.88 12.09 -1.07
CA ARG A 67 9.69 12.44 -0.29
C ARG A 67 8.39 12.05 -1.00
N GLU A 68 7.41 11.59 -0.21
CA GLU A 68 6.07 11.26 -0.71
C GLU A 68 5.42 12.52 -1.31
N THR A 69 4.89 12.39 -2.52
CA THR A 69 4.13 13.45 -3.19
C THR A 69 3.10 12.83 -4.13
N GLY A 70 1.99 13.51 -4.40
CA GLY A 70 0.91 12.93 -5.20
C GLY A 70 0.23 11.75 -4.49
N ALA A 71 -0.38 10.86 -5.28
CA ALA A 71 -1.22 9.79 -4.77
C ALA A 71 -0.41 8.66 -4.12
N GLN A 72 -0.91 8.18 -2.98
CA GLN A 72 -0.38 7.04 -2.24
C GLN A 72 -1.53 6.07 -2.01
N LYS A 73 -1.48 4.92 -2.68
CA LYS A 73 -2.49 3.87 -2.55
C LYS A 73 -1.87 2.56 -2.11
N ALA A 74 -2.53 1.87 -1.20
CA ALA A 74 -2.18 0.51 -0.84
C ALA A 74 -3.45 -0.31 -0.63
N TRP A 75 -3.39 -1.57 -1.02
CA TRP A 75 -4.50 -2.52 -0.97
C TRP A 75 -4.11 -3.69 -0.08
N ARG A 76 -5.11 -4.40 0.44
CA ARG A 76 -4.95 -5.71 1.05
C ARG A 76 -4.97 -6.79 -0.04
N GLU A 77 -4.58 -8.01 0.30
CA GLU A 77 -4.63 -9.16 -0.63
C GLU A 77 -6.03 -9.43 -1.18
N ASN A 78 -7.08 -9.16 -0.40
CA ASN A 78 -8.48 -9.25 -0.86
C ASN A 78 -8.91 -8.09 -1.78
N GLY A 79 -7.97 -7.25 -2.23
CA GLY A 79 -8.22 -6.10 -3.10
C GLY A 79 -8.83 -4.88 -2.41
N LYS A 80 -9.19 -4.95 -1.12
CA LYS A 80 -9.75 -3.79 -0.41
C LYS A 80 -8.69 -2.72 -0.19
N LEU A 81 -9.03 -1.48 -0.54
CA LEU A 81 -8.17 -0.31 -0.35
C LEU A 81 -7.95 -0.05 1.15
N TYR A 82 -6.69 -0.03 1.57
CA TYR A 82 -6.24 0.18 2.95
C TYR A 82 -5.65 1.57 3.17
N ILE A 83 -4.93 2.10 2.18
CA ILE A 83 -4.42 3.48 2.17
C ILE A 83 -4.93 4.18 0.93
N ASN A 84 -5.52 5.36 1.12
CA ASN A 84 -5.88 6.27 0.03
C ASN A 84 -5.55 7.71 0.45
N LEU A 85 -4.31 8.09 0.19
CA LEU A 85 -3.77 9.40 0.57
C LEU A 85 -3.26 10.16 -0.65
N VAL A 86 -3.18 11.48 -0.50
CA VAL A 86 -2.47 12.37 -1.42
C VAL A 86 -1.57 13.27 -0.60
N TYR A 87 -0.29 13.36 -0.99
CA TYR A 87 0.64 14.34 -0.45
C TYR A 87 0.74 15.54 -1.39
N LYS A 88 0.48 16.74 -0.86
CA LYS A 88 0.58 18.00 -1.61
C LYS A 88 1.26 19.04 -0.73
N LYS A 89 2.38 19.59 -1.20
CA LYS A 89 3.21 20.57 -0.47
C LYS A 89 3.56 20.10 0.96
N GLY A 90 3.96 18.82 1.09
CA GLY A 90 4.35 18.21 2.37
C GLY A 90 3.19 17.89 3.33
N ARG A 91 1.94 18.15 2.95
CA ARG A 91 0.76 17.84 3.75
C ARG A 91 0.03 16.63 3.17
N ARG A 92 -0.43 15.73 4.05
CA ARG A 92 -1.22 14.55 3.68
C ARG A 92 -2.72 14.85 3.73
N TYR A 93 -3.46 14.32 2.75
CA TYR A 93 -4.91 14.40 2.65
C TYR A 93 -5.45 13.00 2.36
N GLY A 94 -6.62 12.66 2.93
CA GLY A 94 -7.26 11.36 2.72
C GLY A 94 -7.27 10.48 3.97
N ILE A 95 -7.55 9.19 3.77
CA ILE A 95 -7.80 8.24 4.85
C ILE A 95 -6.82 7.07 4.72
N ALA A 96 -6.19 6.73 5.83
CA ALA A 96 -5.63 5.40 6.04
C ALA A 96 -6.63 4.63 6.89
N LYS A 97 -7.16 3.51 6.39
CA LYS A 97 -8.07 2.65 7.17
C LYS A 97 -7.27 2.06 8.32
N GLN A 98 -7.38 2.60 9.52
CA GLN A 98 -6.75 2.01 10.70
C GLN A 98 -7.69 0.97 11.30
N LYS A 99 -7.17 -0.20 11.71
CA LYS A 99 -7.91 -1.06 12.63
C LYS A 99 -7.90 -0.36 13.99
N ALA A 100 -9.05 0.13 14.45
CA ALA A 100 -9.16 0.68 15.78
C ALA A 100 -8.84 -0.43 16.80
N CYS A 101 -8.03 -0.17 17.83
CA CYS A 101 -7.77 -1.17 18.86
C CYS A 101 -9.05 -1.54 19.63
N PHE A 102 -9.99 -0.60 19.72
CA PHE A 102 -11.29 -0.77 20.34
C PHE A 102 -12.34 0.07 19.61
N ALA A 103 -13.57 -0.44 19.57
CA ALA A 103 -14.76 0.31 19.20
C ALA A 103 -15.52 0.73 20.46
N ILE A 104 -16.24 1.85 20.39
CA ILE A 104 -17.21 2.21 21.42
C ILE A 104 -18.57 1.70 20.95
N VAL A 105 -19.14 0.75 21.68
CA VAL A 105 -20.47 0.20 21.42
C VAL A 105 -21.28 0.41 22.70
N ASP A 106 -22.38 1.16 22.58
CA ASP A 106 -23.26 1.51 23.71
C ASP A 106 -22.50 2.15 24.89
N GLY A 107 -21.56 3.06 24.57
CA GLY A 107 -20.75 3.76 25.57
C GLY A 107 -19.63 2.92 26.22
N LYS A 108 -19.41 1.68 25.79
CA LYS A 108 -18.37 0.80 26.34
C LYS A 108 -17.29 0.45 25.31
N ARG A 109 -16.02 0.39 25.75
CA ARG A 109 -14.90 -0.09 24.93
C ARG A 109 -15.04 -1.58 24.67
N LYS A 110 -15.07 -1.99 23.41
CA LYS A 110 -14.98 -3.39 22.96
C LYS A 110 -13.77 -3.56 22.05
N GLY A 111 -12.93 -4.57 22.28
CA GLY A 111 -11.77 -4.85 21.44
C GLY A 111 -12.19 -5.20 20.01
N VAL A 112 -11.53 -4.61 19.00
CA VAL A 112 -11.77 -4.95 17.58
C VAL A 112 -10.76 -6.03 17.17
N GLY A 113 -11.00 -7.25 17.65
CA GLY A 113 -10.12 -8.40 17.41
C GLY A 113 -10.72 -9.49 16.52
N ASP A 114 -11.98 -9.37 16.11
CA ASP A 114 -12.71 -10.44 15.42
C ASP A 114 -13.27 -9.91 14.08
N GLU A 115 -13.12 -10.68 13.02
CA GLU A 115 -13.29 -10.32 11.59
C GLU A 115 -14.71 -9.87 11.20
N ARG A 116 -15.64 -9.80 12.16
CA ARG A 116 -17.05 -9.44 11.96
C ARG A 116 -17.30 -7.95 11.75
N TYR A 117 -16.32 -7.08 12.00
CA TYR A 117 -16.52 -5.62 11.94
C TYR A 117 -15.96 -4.96 10.66
N ASP A 118 -15.51 -5.75 9.68
CA ASP A 118 -15.07 -5.25 8.36
C ASP A 118 -16.24 -4.80 7.44
N VAL A 119 -17.47 -4.77 7.96
CA VAL A 119 -18.72 -4.45 7.21
C VAL A 119 -19.23 -3.03 7.46
N VAL A 120 -18.64 -2.24 8.36
CA VAL A 120 -19.02 -0.81 8.50
C VAL A 120 -18.37 0.04 7.39
N ASP A 121 -18.48 -0.41 6.14
CA ASP A 121 -18.16 0.34 4.92
C ASP A 121 -19.37 1.18 4.49
N SER A 122 -19.88 2.05 5.37
CA SER A 122 -20.64 3.26 5.02
C SER A 122 -21.19 3.90 6.29
N VAL A 123 -20.66 5.07 6.68
CA VAL A 123 -21.50 6.02 7.41
C VAL A 123 -22.26 6.76 6.31
N SER A 124 -23.48 6.30 6.03
CA SER A 124 -24.44 7.14 5.32
C SER A 124 -24.69 8.34 6.21
N ALA A 125 -24.26 9.52 5.76
CA ALA A 125 -24.75 10.76 6.31
C ALA A 125 -26.13 10.96 5.71
N ASP A 126 -27.13 10.26 6.26
CA ASP A 126 -28.51 10.72 6.29
C ASP A 126 -29.35 9.80 7.19
N ASP A 127 -30.33 10.43 7.84
CA ASP A 127 -31.63 9.92 8.27
C ASP A 127 -31.76 8.67 9.17
N GLY A 128 -31.21 8.75 10.38
CA GLY A 128 -31.98 8.78 11.63
C GLY A 128 -33.16 7.82 11.94
N ARG A 129 -33.42 6.74 11.22
CA ARG A 129 -34.46 5.73 11.54
C ARG A 129 -34.13 4.36 10.94
N LEU A 130 -33.78 3.41 11.81
CA LEU A 130 -33.67 1.99 11.45
C LEU A 130 -35.03 1.32 11.54
N SER A 131 -35.47 0.70 10.45
CA SER A 131 -36.53 -0.32 10.44
C SER A 131 -35.94 -1.64 9.97
N VAL A 132 -36.32 -2.72 10.66
CA VAL A 132 -35.86 -4.09 10.43
C VAL A 132 -36.84 -4.81 9.51
N GLN A 133 -36.32 -5.57 8.56
CA GLN A 133 -36.95 -6.78 8.03
C GLN A 133 -36.00 -7.96 8.27
#